data_AF-X1PK50-F1
#
_entry.id   AF-X1PK50-F1
#
_cell.length_a   1.000
_cell.length_b   1.000
_cell.length_c   1.000
_cell.angle_alpha   90.00
_cell.angle_beta   90.00
_cell.angle_gamma   90.00
#
_symmetry.space_group_name_H-M   'P 1'
#
loop_
_entity.id
_entity.type
_entity.pdbx_description
1 polymer ?
#
loop_
_entity_poly.entity_id
_entity_poly.type
_entity_poly.pdbx_seq_one_letter_code
_entity_poly.pdbx_strand_id
1 'polypeptide(L)'
;TIFFLFVAYAVILPIERIVPVLGSKESLQDLTDSYSQFLNAFQARTPGKELGGSSFRFQEYIEAMGLRDVVVAESGKLIFEPDKLADESLREIPDNILRVLKEHIWAMEIIDDFMPVLAGTYEIFRLQSKETADEWFEQMLKRHGTFLAEQGILAAMPKQVKISRVLKKLQSGRTYLFQEEKPAEAYQLVKEALRYGFSSLCISKLHPGKVKERYDVGKDSILWLTFEKGEKTISPKDMDKLNRTVSEFVEGTRPGIVLLDCLDQIKFANGFQKSLA
;
A
#
# COMPACT_ATOMS: atom_id res chain seq x y z
N THR A 1 3.83 -32.72 11.30
CA THR A 1 3.87 -31.64 10.30
C THR A 1 3.30 -30.39 10.93
N ILE A 2 4.12 -29.34 11.09
CA ILE A 2 3.68 -28.06 11.67
C ILE A 2 3.06 -27.24 10.54
N PHE A 3 1.88 -26.66 10.79
CA PHE A 3 1.16 -25.84 9.82
C PHE A 3 1.02 -24.42 10.37
N PHE A 4 1.43 -23.41 9.60
CA PHE A 4 1.27 -22.01 9.95
C PHE A 4 0.25 -21.36 9.01
N LEU A 5 -0.76 -20.71 9.59
CA LEU A 5 -1.80 -20.04 8.84
C LEU A 5 -1.50 -18.54 8.80
N PHE A 6 -1.34 -17.99 7.61
CA PHE A 6 -1.17 -16.56 7.39
C PHE A 6 -2.49 -16.03 6.81
N VAL A 7 -3.22 -15.23 7.58
CA VAL A 7 -4.45 -14.59 7.09
C VAL A 7 -4.06 -13.19 6.63
N ALA A 8 -3.91 -13.00 5.32
CA ALA A 8 -3.66 -11.69 4.75
C ALA A 8 -4.99 -10.94 4.66
N TYR A 9 -5.33 -10.19 5.70
CA TYR A 9 -6.48 -9.29 5.65
C TYR A 9 -6.05 -7.87 5.29
N ALA A 10 -5.77 -7.63 4.02
CA ALA A 10 -5.98 -6.28 3.47
C ALA A 10 -7.46 -6.18 3.09
N VAL A 11 -8.10 -5.04 3.32
CA VAL A 11 -9.49 -4.77 2.91
C VAL A 11 -9.46 -4.23 1.48
N ILE A 12 -10.40 -4.71 0.65
CA ILE A 12 -10.71 -4.33 -0.74
C ILE A 12 -9.84 -4.97 -1.83
N LEU A 13 -10.53 -5.75 -2.66
CA LEU A 13 -10.06 -6.35 -3.91
C LEU A 13 -9.62 -5.26 -4.90
N PRO A 14 -8.59 -5.52 -5.72
CA PRO A 14 -8.24 -4.61 -6.79
C PRO A 14 -9.44 -4.45 -7.73
N ILE A 15 -9.82 -3.21 -8.00
CA ILE A 15 -10.60 -2.89 -9.19
C ILE A 15 -9.74 -3.33 -10.37
N GLU A 16 -10.27 -4.19 -11.26
CA GLU A 16 -9.59 -4.44 -12.54
C GLU A 16 -9.47 -3.10 -13.27
N ARG A 17 -8.26 -2.57 -13.31
CA ARG A 17 -7.94 -1.31 -13.99
C ARG A 17 -7.26 -1.60 -15.32
N ILE A 18 -7.53 -0.71 -16.27
CA ILE A 18 -6.82 -0.72 -17.55
C ILE A 18 -5.38 -0.33 -17.26
N VAL A 19 -4.45 -1.27 -17.44
CA VAL A 19 -3.03 -1.00 -17.28
C VAL A 19 -2.54 -0.29 -18.54
N PRO A 20 -2.11 0.98 -18.45
CA PRO A 20 -1.54 1.68 -19.60
C PRO A 20 -0.27 0.95 -20.06
N VAL A 21 -0.17 0.71 -21.36
CA VAL A 21 1.05 0.16 -21.96
C VAL A 21 2.00 1.32 -22.23
N LEU A 22 3.04 1.45 -21.40
CA LEU A 22 4.10 2.42 -21.65
C LEU A 22 5.03 1.93 -22.75
N GLY A 23 5.39 2.84 -23.66
CA GLY A 23 6.35 2.58 -24.71
C GLY A 23 7.75 2.35 -24.13
N SER A 24 8.61 1.62 -24.85
CA SER A 24 9.98 1.33 -24.40
C SER A 24 10.94 2.54 -24.43
N LYS A 25 10.46 3.70 -24.88
CA LYS A 25 11.20 4.97 -24.98
C LYS A 25 10.31 6.11 -24.54
N GLU A 26 10.21 6.31 -23.24
CA GLU A 26 9.48 7.43 -22.67
C GLU A 26 10.35 8.68 -22.69
N SER A 27 9.85 9.77 -23.27
CA SER A 27 10.51 11.07 -23.32
C SER A 27 9.92 12.03 -22.28
N LEU A 28 10.63 13.13 -21.99
CA LEU A 28 10.10 14.18 -21.12
C LEU A 28 8.80 14.78 -21.68
N GLN A 29 8.64 14.80 -23.01
CA GLN A 29 7.40 15.21 -23.66
C GLN A 29 6.25 14.22 -23.35
N ASP A 30 6.49 12.92 -23.48
CA ASP A 30 5.45 11.91 -23.18
C ASP A 30 4.98 11.98 -21.71
N LEU A 31 5.93 12.25 -20.80
CA LEU A 31 5.63 12.43 -19.39
C LEU A 31 4.81 13.70 -19.12
N THR A 32 5.17 14.83 -19.75
CA THR A 32 4.44 16.10 -19.58
C THR A 32 3.06 16.07 -20.22
N ASP A 33 2.88 15.32 -21.31
CA ASP A 33 1.56 15.02 -21.89
C ASP A 33 0.70 14.21 -20.90
N SER A 34 1.30 13.20 -20.25
CA SER A 34 0.63 12.42 -19.20
C SER A 34 0.23 13.28 -17.99
N TYR A 35 1.12 14.17 -17.54
CA TYR A 35 0.80 15.15 -16.50
C TYR A 35 -0.35 16.09 -16.91
N SER A 36 -0.33 16.57 -18.16
CA SER A 36 -1.38 17.42 -18.71
C SER A 36 -2.72 16.68 -18.70
N GLN A 37 -2.76 15.44 -19.18
CA GLN A 37 -3.96 14.60 -19.15
C GLN A 37 -4.48 14.45 -17.72
N PHE A 38 -3.61 14.09 -16.78
CA PHE A 38 -3.96 13.96 -15.37
C PHE A 38 -4.53 15.26 -14.78
N LEU A 39 -3.89 16.41 -15.00
CA LEU A 39 -4.36 17.69 -14.46
C LEU A 39 -5.72 18.10 -15.05
N ASN A 40 -5.97 17.86 -16.33
CA ASN A 40 -7.27 18.12 -16.94
C ASN A 40 -8.36 17.20 -16.35
N ALA A 41 -8.04 15.91 -16.18
CA ALA A 41 -8.93 14.94 -15.54
C ALA A 41 -9.25 15.31 -14.09
N PHE A 42 -8.24 15.75 -13.35
CA PHE A 42 -8.34 16.23 -11.98
C PHE A 42 -9.22 17.48 -11.91
N GLN A 43 -8.93 18.52 -12.70
CA GLN A 43 -9.73 19.74 -12.72
C GLN A 43 -11.21 19.45 -13.05
N ALA A 44 -11.47 18.54 -14.00
CA ALA A 44 -12.82 18.19 -14.41
C ALA A 44 -13.64 17.50 -13.31
N ARG A 45 -12.99 16.70 -12.46
CA ARG A 45 -13.64 15.89 -11.40
C ARG A 45 -13.54 16.48 -10.00
N THR A 46 -12.79 17.57 -9.83
CA THR A 46 -12.70 18.29 -8.56
C THR A 46 -14.08 18.84 -8.15
N PRO A 47 -14.62 18.46 -6.98
CA PRO A 47 -15.87 19.01 -6.46
C PRO A 47 -15.67 20.47 -6.04
N GLY A 48 -16.64 21.34 -6.34
CA GLY A 48 -16.52 22.76 -6.01
C GLY A 48 -16.98 23.73 -7.10
N LYS A 49 -17.68 23.27 -8.14
CA LYS A 49 -18.52 24.15 -8.96
C LYS A 49 -19.86 24.51 -8.29
N GLU A 50 -20.19 23.88 -7.15
CA GLU A 50 -21.43 24.11 -6.39
C GLU A 50 -21.11 24.61 -4.97
N LEU A 51 -21.78 25.68 -4.57
CA LEU A 51 -21.53 26.48 -3.36
C LEU A 51 -21.84 25.71 -2.06
N GLY A 52 -20.99 25.82 -1.03
CA GLY A 52 -21.43 25.73 0.37
C GLY A 52 -20.75 24.72 1.32
N GLY A 53 -19.76 23.93 0.88
CA GLY A 53 -18.93 23.10 1.76
C GLY A 53 -17.45 23.49 1.72
N SER A 54 -16.61 22.91 2.58
CA SER A 54 -15.14 22.97 2.44
C SER A 54 -14.72 22.29 1.13
N SER A 55 -14.84 23.02 0.03
CA SER A 55 -14.59 22.55 -1.33
C SER A 55 -13.09 22.45 -1.56
N PHE A 56 -12.63 21.33 -2.12
CA PHE A 56 -11.28 21.25 -2.64
C PHE A 56 -11.10 22.29 -3.75
N ARG A 57 -10.09 23.15 -3.65
CA ARG A 57 -9.86 24.23 -4.62
C ARG A 57 -8.67 23.87 -5.50
N PHE A 58 -8.97 23.53 -6.74
CA PHE A 58 -7.95 23.15 -7.73
C PHE A 58 -6.83 24.19 -7.90
N GLN A 59 -7.16 25.49 -7.83
CA GLN A 59 -6.16 26.55 -7.93
C GLN A 59 -5.21 26.60 -6.73
N GLU A 60 -5.72 26.40 -5.51
CA GLU A 60 -4.88 26.33 -4.31
C GLU A 60 -3.95 25.10 -4.38
N TYR A 61 -4.41 24.01 -4.99
CA TYR A 61 -3.56 22.85 -5.28
C TYR A 61 -2.43 23.20 -6.26
N ILE A 62 -2.71 23.83 -7.41
CA ILE A 62 -1.68 24.23 -8.38
C ILE A 62 -0.61 25.13 -7.71
N GLU A 63 -1.03 26.06 -6.87
CA GLU A 63 -0.11 26.94 -6.13
C GLU A 63 0.70 26.19 -5.07
N ALA A 64 0.05 25.37 -4.23
CA ALA A 64 0.72 24.61 -3.16
C ALA A 64 1.75 23.61 -3.69
N MET A 65 1.56 23.16 -4.93
CA MET A 65 2.43 22.21 -5.61
C MET A 65 3.60 22.86 -6.36
N GLY A 66 3.69 24.20 -6.36
CA GLY A 66 4.69 24.93 -7.15
C GLY A 66 4.50 24.78 -8.65
N LEU A 67 3.31 24.40 -9.12
CA LEU A 67 3.01 24.12 -10.53
C LEU A 67 2.61 25.37 -11.32
N ARG A 68 2.42 26.50 -10.64
CA ARG A 68 1.93 27.76 -11.22
C ARG A 68 2.73 28.22 -12.44
N ASP A 69 4.05 28.09 -12.39
CA ASP A 69 4.93 28.57 -13.46
C ASP A 69 5.21 27.50 -14.53
N VAL A 70 4.77 26.26 -14.30
CA VAL A 70 5.01 25.10 -15.16
C VAL A 70 3.75 24.67 -15.92
N VAL A 71 2.57 25.06 -15.43
CA VAL A 71 1.27 24.74 -16.03
C VAL A 71 0.64 25.98 -16.63
N VAL A 72 0.36 25.94 -17.93
CA VAL A 72 -0.33 27.01 -18.66
C VAL A 72 -1.72 26.57 -19.10
N ALA A 73 -2.64 27.51 -19.17
CA ALA A 73 -3.99 27.27 -19.70
C ALA A 73 -4.04 27.71 -21.17
N GLU A 74 -4.14 26.75 -22.08
CA GLU A 74 -4.28 26.99 -23.51
C GLU A 74 -5.58 26.38 -24.03
N SER A 75 -6.41 27.19 -24.69
CA SER A 75 -7.71 26.76 -25.23
C SER A 75 -8.61 26.02 -24.21
N GLY A 76 -8.54 26.42 -22.94
CA GLY A 76 -9.31 25.80 -21.86
C GLY A 76 -8.77 24.46 -21.36
N LYS A 77 -7.57 24.05 -21.81
CA LYS A 77 -6.85 22.87 -21.32
C LYS A 77 -5.59 23.30 -20.56
N LEU A 78 -5.27 22.54 -19.52
CA LEU A 78 -4.01 22.67 -18.80
C LEU A 78 -2.91 21.93 -19.56
N ILE A 79 -1.81 22.61 -19.86
CA ILE A 79 -0.65 22.07 -20.54
C ILE A 79 0.56 22.25 -19.63
N PHE A 80 1.32 21.18 -19.49
CA PHE A 80 2.55 21.13 -18.73
C PHE A 80 3.73 21.50 -19.64
N GLU A 81 4.47 22.55 -19.31
CA GLU A 81 5.61 23.02 -20.11
C GLU A 81 6.89 22.28 -19.70
N PRO A 82 7.49 21.44 -20.58
CA PRO A 82 8.65 20.61 -20.24
C PRO A 82 9.87 21.43 -19.80
N ASP A 83 10.12 22.55 -20.49
CA ASP A 83 11.31 23.38 -20.30
C ASP A 83 11.34 24.10 -18.94
N LYS A 84 10.20 24.16 -18.25
CA LYS A 84 10.05 24.83 -16.95
C LYS A 84 10.00 23.83 -15.79
N LEU A 85 10.01 22.53 -16.07
CA LEU A 85 9.95 21.50 -15.05
C LEU A 85 11.35 21.23 -14.48
N ALA A 86 11.58 21.67 -13.24
CA ALA A 86 12.78 21.31 -12.50
C ALA A 86 12.76 19.84 -12.05
N ASP A 87 13.93 19.19 -12.03
CA ASP A 87 14.08 17.82 -11.55
C ASP A 87 13.58 17.62 -10.11
N GLU A 88 13.76 18.62 -9.24
CA GLU A 88 13.26 18.59 -7.86
C GLU A 88 11.74 18.52 -7.82
N SER A 89 11.07 19.37 -8.60
CA SER A 89 9.60 19.35 -8.73
C SER A 89 9.13 18.00 -9.27
N LEU A 90 9.82 17.44 -10.27
CA LEU A 90 9.45 16.13 -10.84
C LEU A 90 9.51 15.01 -9.79
N ARG A 91 10.41 15.09 -8.80
CA ARG A 91 10.50 14.10 -7.71
C ARG A 91 9.33 14.18 -6.73
N GLU A 92 8.83 15.39 -6.48
CA GLU A 92 7.83 15.65 -5.43
C GLU A 92 6.39 15.54 -5.91
N ILE A 93 6.11 15.90 -7.17
CA ILE A 93 4.74 15.98 -7.67
C ILE A 93 3.98 14.65 -7.51
N PRO A 94 4.53 13.47 -7.86
CA PRO A 94 3.81 12.20 -7.67
C PRO A 94 3.49 11.87 -6.21
N ASP A 95 4.38 12.19 -5.28
CA ASP A 95 4.20 11.97 -3.83
C ASP A 95 3.03 12.81 -3.32
N ASN A 96 2.97 14.06 -3.76
CA ASN A 96 1.90 14.97 -3.40
C ASN A 96 0.55 14.61 -4.05
N ILE A 97 0.54 14.20 -5.34
CA ILE A 97 -0.68 13.68 -5.98
C ILE A 97 -1.23 12.51 -5.15
N LEU A 98 -0.38 11.55 -4.77
CA LEU A 98 -0.80 10.42 -3.95
C LEU A 98 -1.36 10.82 -2.59
N ARG A 99 -0.94 11.93 -1.98
CA ARG A 99 -1.56 12.45 -0.76
C ARG A 99 -3.00 12.88 -1.02
N VAL A 100 -3.23 13.67 -2.07
CA VAL A 100 -4.57 14.12 -2.48
C VAL A 100 -5.47 12.94 -2.82
N LEU A 101 -4.97 11.97 -3.61
CA LEU A 101 -5.76 10.79 -4.00
C LEU A 101 -6.24 9.98 -2.79
N LYS A 102 -5.44 9.91 -1.72
CA LYS A 102 -5.80 9.19 -0.48
C LYS A 102 -6.83 9.91 0.37
N GLU A 103 -6.81 11.25 0.38
CA GLU A 103 -7.65 12.06 1.27
C GLU A 103 -9.06 12.28 0.71
N HIS A 104 -9.25 12.06 -0.58
CA HIS A 104 -10.47 12.43 -1.29
C HIS A 104 -11.10 11.27 -2.05
N ILE A 105 -12.30 10.85 -1.64
CA ILE A 105 -13.04 9.74 -2.27
C ILE A 105 -13.30 10.00 -3.77
N TRP A 106 -13.62 11.24 -4.15
CA TRP A 106 -13.85 11.61 -5.56
C TRP A 106 -12.59 11.40 -6.43
N ALA A 107 -11.39 11.45 -5.83
CA ALA A 107 -10.14 11.33 -6.55
C ALA A 107 -9.84 9.88 -6.99
N MET A 108 -10.63 8.90 -6.55
CA MET A 108 -10.50 7.52 -7.01
C MET A 108 -10.80 7.37 -8.51
N GLU A 109 -11.57 8.30 -9.08
CA GLU A 109 -11.94 8.33 -10.50
C GLU A 109 -10.80 8.78 -11.42
N ILE A 110 -9.73 9.38 -10.89
CA ILE A 110 -8.57 9.87 -11.66
C ILE A 110 -7.31 9.02 -11.47
N ILE A 111 -7.43 7.86 -10.80
CA ILE A 111 -6.30 6.96 -10.58
C ILE A 111 -5.71 6.45 -11.91
N ASP A 112 -6.57 6.13 -12.88
CA ASP A 112 -6.11 5.63 -14.18
C ASP A 112 -5.32 6.70 -14.95
N ASP A 113 -5.69 7.97 -14.81
CA ASP A 113 -4.96 9.10 -15.38
C ASP A 113 -3.62 9.36 -14.64
N PHE A 114 -3.52 8.97 -13.37
CA PHE A 114 -2.28 9.10 -12.59
C PHE A 114 -1.27 7.98 -12.87
N MET A 115 -1.73 6.78 -13.24
CA MET A 115 -0.84 5.62 -13.46
C MET A 115 0.29 5.90 -14.48
N PRO A 116 0.04 6.52 -15.65
CA PRO A 116 1.09 6.92 -16.58
C PRO A 116 2.07 7.92 -15.98
N VAL A 117 1.59 8.90 -15.19
CA VAL A 117 2.44 9.91 -14.54
C VAL A 117 3.47 9.27 -13.62
N LEU A 118 3.03 8.35 -12.75
CA LEU A 118 3.91 7.68 -11.80
C LEU A 118 4.97 6.84 -12.51
N ALA A 119 4.55 6.03 -13.47
CA ALA A 119 5.42 5.10 -14.17
C ALA A 119 6.36 5.82 -15.15
N GLY A 120 5.92 6.90 -15.78
CA GLY A 120 6.77 7.73 -16.62
C GLY A 120 7.81 8.53 -15.86
N THR A 121 7.44 9.02 -14.66
CA THR A 121 8.42 9.65 -13.77
C THR A 121 9.54 8.66 -13.39
N TYR A 122 9.20 7.39 -13.14
CA TYR A 122 10.21 6.35 -12.92
C TYR A 122 11.13 6.18 -14.14
N GLU A 123 10.56 6.09 -15.35
CA GLU A 123 11.34 5.88 -16.57
C GLU A 123 12.29 7.06 -16.86
N ILE A 124 11.86 8.31 -16.65
CA ILE A 124 12.74 9.48 -16.79
C ILE A 124 13.93 9.41 -15.83
N PHE A 125 13.70 9.11 -14.55
CA PHE A 125 14.82 8.91 -13.62
C PHE A 125 15.68 7.71 -14.01
N ARG A 126 15.09 6.63 -14.52
CA ARG A 126 15.82 5.43 -14.92
C ARG A 126 16.76 5.70 -16.09
N LEU A 127 16.37 6.57 -17.03
CA LEU A 127 17.22 7.00 -18.14
C LEU A 127 18.44 7.78 -17.66
N GLN A 128 18.34 8.49 -16.53
CA GLN A 128 19.46 9.19 -15.91
C GLN A 128 20.32 8.24 -15.06
N SER A 129 19.70 7.51 -14.14
CA SER A 129 20.32 6.50 -13.28
C SER A 129 19.26 5.56 -12.73
N LYS A 130 19.47 4.26 -12.93
CA LYS A 130 18.59 3.23 -12.38
C LYS A 130 18.55 3.28 -10.85
N GLU A 131 19.69 3.53 -10.22
CA GLU A 131 19.81 3.62 -8.76
C GLU A 131 18.93 4.77 -8.23
N THR A 132 18.98 5.94 -8.88
CA THR A 132 18.14 7.09 -8.53
C THR A 132 16.64 6.77 -8.67
N ALA A 133 16.26 6.10 -9.76
CA ALA A 133 14.87 5.70 -10.00
C ALA A 133 14.37 4.69 -8.97
N ASP A 134 15.18 3.67 -8.66
CA ASP A 134 14.88 2.63 -7.67
C ASP A 134 14.79 3.24 -6.26
N GLU A 135 15.68 4.16 -5.90
CA GLU A 135 15.64 4.88 -4.61
C GLU A 135 14.42 5.77 -4.48
N TRP A 136 14.09 6.55 -5.52
CA TRP A 136 12.89 7.37 -5.55
C TRP A 136 11.63 6.51 -5.40
N PHE A 137 11.52 5.42 -6.16
CA PHE A 137 10.34 4.57 -6.09
C PHE A 137 10.25 3.80 -4.77
N GLU A 138 11.35 3.35 -4.17
CA GLU A 138 11.33 2.73 -2.83
C GLU A 138 10.84 3.71 -1.76
N GLN A 139 11.13 5.00 -1.86
CA GLN A 139 10.55 6.02 -0.97
C GLN A 139 9.03 6.13 -1.17
N MET A 140 8.57 6.09 -2.42
CA MET A 140 7.14 6.08 -2.76
C MET A 140 6.44 4.84 -2.19
N LEU A 141 7.04 3.65 -2.33
CA LEU A 141 6.51 2.42 -1.74
C LEU A 141 6.46 2.51 -0.20
N LYS A 142 7.49 3.03 0.46
CA LYS A 142 7.48 3.17 1.93
C LYS A 142 6.36 4.06 2.44
N ARG A 143 6.03 5.14 1.72
CA ARG A 143 5.01 6.12 2.12
C ARG A 143 3.60 5.75 1.63
N HIS A 144 3.49 5.09 0.49
CA HIS A 144 2.22 4.87 -0.22
C HIS A 144 1.97 3.42 -0.67
N GLY A 145 2.85 2.47 -0.34
CA GLY A 145 2.82 1.10 -0.85
C GLY A 145 1.50 0.38 -0.67
N THR A 146 0.85 0.53 0.49
CA THR A 146 -0.48 -0.03 0.75
C THR A 146 -1.52 0.47 -0.25
N PHE A 147 -1.67 1.79 -0.35
CA PHE A 147 -2.59 2.44 -1.28
C PHE A 147 -2.29 2.08 -2.75
N LEU A 148 -1.01 2.09 -3.13
CA LEU A 148 -0.58 1.73 -4.48
C LEU A 148 -0.97 0.28 -4.83
N ALA A 149 -0.85 -0.64 -3.88
CA ALA A 149 -1.24 -2.03 -4.05
C ALA A 149 -2.78 -2.21 -4.09
N GLU A 150 -3.49 -1.60 -3.14
CA GLU A 150 -4.96 -1.64 -3.04
C GLU A 150 -5.64 -1.11 -4.30
N GLN A 151 -5.13 -0.01 -4.84
CA GLN A 151 -5.69 0.63 -6.02
C GLN A 151 -5.22 0.02 -7.34
N GLY A 152 -4.39 -1.03 -7.31
CA GLY A 152 -3.88 -1.68 -8.53
C GLY A 152 -2.85 -0.86 -9.32
N ILE A 153 -2.40 0.29 -8.78
CA ILE A 153 -1.46 1.21 -9.44
C ILE A 153 -0.13 0.53 -9.75
N LEU A 154 0.33 -0.36 -8.87
CA LEU A 154 1.57 -1.12 -9.05
C LEU A 154 1.61 -1.98 -10.32
N ALA A 155 0.45 -2.29 -10.91
CA ALA A 155 0.38 -3.06 -12.16
C ALA A 155 0.87 -2.26 -13.39
N ALA A 156 0.82 -0.92 -13.35
CA ALA A 156 1.35 -0.05 -14.41
C ALA A 156 2.86 0.15 -14.35
N MET A 157 3.50 -0.24 -13.26
CA MET A 157 4.93 -0.03 -13.11
C MET A 157 5.72 -0.91 -14.09
N PRO A 158 6.82 -0.38 -14.67
CA PRO A 158 7.70 -1.15 -15.53
C PRO A 158 8.19 -2.44 -14.87
N LYS A 159 8.28 -3.54 -15.64
CA LYS A 159 8.57 -4.89 -15.11
C LYS A 159 9.92 -5.00 -14.40
N GLN A 160 10.85 -4.09 -14.67
CA GLN A 160 12.20 -4.06 -14.08
C GLN A 160 12.19 -3.49 -12.66
N VAL A 161 11.13 -2.77 -12.28
CA VAL A 161 10.93 -2.24 -10.94
C VAL A 161 10.86 -3.40 -9.95
N LYS A 162 11.71 -3.34 -8.93
CA LYS A 162 11.69 -4.31 -7.84
C LYS A 162 10.57 -3.97 -6.86
N ILE A 163 9.43 -4.65 -7.02
CA ILE A 163 8.33 -4.56 -6.07
C ILE A 163 8.44 -5.71 -5.07
N SER A 164 8.35 -5.35 -3.79
CA SER A 164 8.29 -6.29 -2.68
C SER A 164 7.27 -7.41 -2.89
N ARG A 165 7.61 -8.61 -2.37
CA ARG A 165 6.70 -9.77 -2.44
C ARG A 165 5.38 -9.48 -1.73
N VAL A 166 5.42 -8.75 -0.61
CA VAL A 166 4.24 -8.43 0.18
C VAL A 166 3.24 -7.60 -0.62
N LEU A 167 3.72 -6.61 -1.37
CA LEU A 167 2.90 -5.73 -2.20
C LEU A 167 2.39 -6.41 -3.48
N LYS A 168 3.14 -7.40 -4.00
CA LYS A 168 2.81 -8.09 -5.26
C LYS A 168 1.94 -9.33 -5.07
N LYS A 169 2.17 -10.11 -4.02
CA LYS A 169 1.59 -11.47 -3.86
C LYS A 169 0.48 -11.55 -2.83
N LEU A 170 0.47 -10.69 -1.82
CA LEU A 170 -0.60 -10.69 -0.84
C LEU A 170 -1.77 -9.91 -1.41
N GLN A 171 -2.82 -10.65 -1.75
CA GLN A 171 -4.07 -10.08 -2.18
C GLN A 171 -4.97 -9.90 -0.96
N SER A 172 -5.67 -8.77 -0.95
CA SER A 172 -6.71 -8.47 0.01
C SER A 172 -7.73 -9.60 0.13
N GLY A 173 -8.19 -9.86 1.36
CA GLY A 173 -9.22 -10.85 1.67
C GLY A 173 -8.80 -12.31 1.46
N ARG A 174 -7.50 -12.60 1.28
CA ARG A 174 -7.02 -13.97 1.04
C ARG A 174 -6.29 -14.55 2.24
N THR A 175 -6.50 -15.84 2.45
CA THR A 175 -5.75 -16.63 3.43
C THR A 175 -4.71 -17.49 2.73
N TYR A 176 -3.52 -17.55 3.29
CA TYR A 176 -2.35 -18.27 2.78
C TYR A 176 -1.88 -19.27 3.84
N LEU A 177 -1.53 -20.48 3.42
CA LEU A 177 -0.95 -21.48 4.31
C LEU A 177 0.54 -21.60 4.02
N PHE A 178 1.36 -21.43 5.04
CA PHE A 178 2.80 -21.62 4.97
C PHE A 178 3.17 -22.93 5.67
N GLN A 179 3.74 -23.85 4.91
CA GLN A 179 4.23 -25.11 5.44
C GLN A 179 5.74 -25.00 5.72
N GLU A 180 6.08 -24.70 6.97
CA GLU A 180 7.46 -24.52 7.41
C GLU A 180 7.70 -25.28 8.72
N GLU A 181 8.96 -25.61 9.04
CA GLU A 181 9.32 -26.16 10.36
C GLU A 181 9.29 -25.07 11.45
N LYS A 182 9.74 -23.87 11.08
CA LYS A 182 9.72 -22.64 11.89
C LYS A 182 9.11 -21.54 11.03
N PRO A 183 8.34 -20.59 11.59
CA PRO A 183 7.58 -19.59 10.81
C PRO A 183 8.48 -18.46 10.26
N ALA A 184 9.65 -18.78 9.72
CA ALA A 184 10.66 -17.78 9.34
C ALA A 184 10.20 -16.95 8.12
N GLU A 185 9.69 -17.59 7.07
CA GLU A 185 9.18 -16.90 5.88
C GLU A 185 7.94 -16.08 6.24
N ALA A 186 7.04 -16.63 7.05
CA ALA A 186 5.84 -15.94 7.50
C ALA A 186 6.16 -14.65 8.28
N TYR A 187 7.09 -14.69 9.24
CA TYR A 187 7.51 -13.49 9.95
C TYR A 187 8.33 -12.52 9.09
N GLN A 188 9.10 -13.02 8.12
CA GLN A 188 9.79 -12.15 7.16
C GLN A 188 8.79 -11.33 6.32
N LEU A 189 7.68 -11.95 5.90
CA LEU A 189 6.58 -11.23 5.23
C LEU A 189 5.94 -10.20 6.16
N VAL A 190 5.77 -10.50 7.45
CA VAL A 190 5.27 -9.52 8.42
C VAL A 190 6.18 -8.31 8.49
N LYS A 191 7.49 -8.53 8.65
CA LYS A 191 8.49 -7.48 8.72
C LYS A 191 8.52 -6.64 7.44
N GLU A 192 8.37 -7.28 6.28
CA GLU A 192 8.26 -6.60 4.99
C GLU A 192 6.98 -5.74 4.90
N ALA A 193 5.83 -6.26 5.35
CA ALA A 193 4.57 -5.51 5.38
C ALA A 193 4.68 -4.25 6.24
N LEU A 194 5.26 -4.37 7.44
CA LEU A 194 5.45 -3.25 8.37
C LEU A 194 6.27 -2.12 7.72
N ARG A 195 7.26 -2.44 6.88
CA ARG A 195 8.06 -1.42 6.15
C ARG A 195 7.25 -0.59 5.15
N TYR A 196 6.13 -1.14 4.66
CA TYR A 196 5.26 -0.49 3.68
C TYR A 196 3.98 0.07 4.31
N GLY A 197 3.91 0.15 5.64
CA GLY A 197 2.84 0.82 6.37
C GLY A 197 1.64 -0.07 6.74
N PHE A 198 1.74 -1.39 6.54
CA PHE A 198 0.71 -2.32 7.02
C PHE A 198 0.72 -2.38 8.55
N SER A 199 -0.45 -2.47 9.15
CA SER A 199 -0.58 -2.89 10.55
C SER A 199 -0.39 -4.41 10.64
N SER A 200 0.06 -4.93 11.79
CA SER A 200 0.21 -6.38 11.94
C SER A 200 -0.28 -6.90 13.28
N LEU A 201 -0.96 -8.04 13.24
CA LEU A 201 -1.37 -8.85 14.39
C LEU A 201 -0.79 -10.26 14.23
N CYS A 202 0.21 -10.59 15.03
CA CYS A 202 0.81 -11.91 15.09
C CYS A 202 0.32 -12.62 16.35
N ILE A 203 -0.53 -13.62 16.18
CA ILE A 203 -0.94 -14.50 17.26
C ILE A 203 0.08 -15.63 17.31
N SER A 204 0.90 -15.62 18.36
CA SER A 204 2.07 -16.49 18.46
C SER A 204 2.01 -17.45 19.63
N LYS A 205 2.55 -18.66 19.46
CA LYS A 205 2.85 -19.59 20.57
C LYS A 205 4.06 -19.14 21.40
N LEU A 206 4.89 -18.24 20.87
CA LEU A 206 6.09 -17.74 21.52
C LEU A 206 5.80 -16.43 22.26
N HIS A 207 6.44 -16.27 23.42
CA HIS A 207 6.42 -15.01 24.16
C HIS A 207 6.93 -13.84 23.27
N PRO A 208 6.34 -12.62 23.36
CA PRO A 208 6.69 -11.50 22.47
C PRO A 208 8.18 -11.15 22.45
N GLY A 209 8.87 -11.31 23.59
CA GLY A 209 10.32 -11.15 23.66
C GLY A 209 11.10 -12.11 22.76
N LYS A 210 10.68 -13.36 22.66
CA LYS A 210 11.32 -14.37 21.80
C LYS A 210 11.01 -14.14 20.33
N VAL A 211 9.81 -13.65 20.00
CA VAL A 211 9.46 -13.28 18.63
C VAL A 211 10.32 -12.10 18.17
N LYS A 212 10.43 -11.05 19.00
CA LYS A 212 11.30 -9.90 18.71
C LYS A 212 12.76 -10.33 18.51
N GLU A 213 13.29 -11.15 19.40
CA GLU A 213 14.68 -11.63 19.33
C GLU A 213 14.95 -12.45 18.05
N ARG A 214 14.02 -13.35 17.68
CA ARG A 214 14.23 -14.29 16.56
C ARG A 214 13.91 -13.72 15.19
N TYR A 215 12.93 -12.83 15.11
CA TYR A 215 12.35 -12.41 13.84
C TYR A 215 12.34 -10.88 13.64
N ASP A 216 12.78 -10.12 14.65
CA ASP A 216 12.84 -8.65 14.59
C ASP A 216 11.47 -8.01 14.28
N VAL A 217 10.41 -8.61 14.81
CA VAL A 217 9.05 -8.05 14.80
C VAL A 217 8.76 -7.44 16.16
N GLY A 218 8.27 -6.19 16.16
CA GLY A 218 7.99 -5.43 17.37
C GLY A 218 6.99 -6.15 18.28
N LYS A 219 7.24 -6.12 19.59
CA LYS A 219 6.39 -6.77 20.61
C LYS A 219 4.93 -6.31 20.53
N ASP A 220 4.69 -5.09 20.07
CA ASP A 220 3.34 -4.53 19.99
C ASP A 220 2.44 -5.21 18.98
N SER A 221 3.02 -5.85 17.98
CA SER A 221 2.31 -6.64 16.99
C SER A 221 1.97 -8.05 17.50
N ILE A 222 2.46 -8.45 18.68
CA ILE A 222 2.36 -9.84 19.14
C ILE A 222 1.27 -10.00 20.19
N LEU A 223 0.33 -10.91 19.92
CA LEU A 223 -0.61 -11.45 20.90
C LEU A 223 -0.13 -12.86 21.27
N TRP A 224 0.19 -13.10 22.54
CA TRP A 224 0.73 -14.38 22.97
C TRP A 224 -0.37 -15.38 23.32
N LEU A 225 -0.43 -16.49 22.58
CA LEU A 225 -1.32 -17.61 22.84
C LEU A 225 -0.73 -18.48 23.96
N THR A 226 -1.26 -18.34 25.18
CA THR A 226 -0.76 -19.01 26.38
C THR A 226 -1.86 -19.23 27.42
N PHE A 227 -1.70 -20.22 28.30
CA PHE A 227 -2.57 -20.39 29.47
C PHE A 227 -2.20 -19.42 30.61
N GLU A 228 -1.02 -18.81 30.55
CA GLU A 228 -0.60 -17.80 31.52
C GLU A 228 -1.45 -16.53 31.37
N LYS A 229 -1.84 -15.93 32.50
CA LYS A 229 -2.52 -14.64 32.51
C LYS A 229 -1.51 -13.52 32.43
N GLY A 230 -1.75 -12.56 31.54
CA GLY A 230 -0.94 -11.35 31.42
C GLY A 230 -1.48 -10.39 30.38
N GLU A 231 -0.81 -9.26 30.20
CA GLU A 231 -1.12 -8.31 29.13
C GLU A 231 -0.82 -8.89 27.75
N LYS A 232 -1.64 -8.56 26.76
CA LYS A 232 -1.54 -9.08 25.37
C LYS A 232 -1.43 -10.62 25.32
N THR A 233 -2.15 -11.31 26.22
CA THR A 233 -2.28 -12.78 26.20
C THR A 233 -3.69 -13.23 25.85
N ILE A 234 -3.77 -14.41 25.27
CA ILE A 234 -5.03 -15.10 24.99
C ILE A 234 -4.90 -16.60 25.25
N SER A 235 -5.89 -17.18 25.92
CA SER A 235 -5.91 -18.62 26.16
C SER A 235 -6.17 -19.37 24.85
N PRO A 236 -5.46 -20.48 24.56
CA PRO A 236 -5.80 -21.36 23.46
C PRO A 236 -7.26 -21.85 23.46
N LYS A 237 -7.92 -21.88 24.62
CA LYS A 237 -9.33 -22.33 24.75
C LYS A 237 -10.36 -21.22 24.53
N ASP A 238 -9.93 -19.96 24.53
CA ASP A 238 -10.81 -18.80 24.43
C ASP A 238 -10.99 -18.39 22.96
N MET A 239 -11.68 -19.27 22.20
CA MET A 239 -11.94 -19.05 20.78
C MET A 239 -12.79 -17.80 20.52
N ASP A 240 -13.69 -17.46 21.44
CA ASP A 240 -14.53 -16.28 21.29
C ASP A 240 -13.68 -15.00 21.37
N LYS A 241 -12.73 -14.92 22.31
CA LYS A 241 -11.78 -13.80 22.37
C LYS A 241 -10.86 -13.77 21.16
N LEU A 242 -10.47 -14.94 20.64
CA LEU A 242 -9.57 -15.03 19.47
C LEU A 242 -10.27 -14.46 18.24
N ASN A 243 -11.49 -14.92 17.99
CA ASN A 243 -12.33 -14.47 16.88
C ASN A 243 -12.64 -12.97 17.00
N ARG A 244 -13.01 -12.49 18.19
CA ARG A 244 -13.22 -11.05 18.41
C ARG A 244 -11.95 -10.24 18.14
N THR A 245 -10.80 -10.65 18.66
CA THR A 245 -9.54 -9.90 18.49
C THR A 245 -9.12 -9.81 17.03
N VAL A 246 -9.25 -10.93 16.29
CA VAL A 246 -8.98 -10.93 14.84
C VAL A 246 -9.99 -10.06 14.12
N SER A 247 -11.29 -10.20 14.42
CA SER A 247 -12.35 -9.41 13.77
C SER A 247 -12.18 -7.91 14.01
N GLU A 248 -11.90 -7.48 15.24
CA GLU A 248 -11.64 -6.08 15.59
C GLU A 248 -10.40 -5.51 14.87
N PHE A 249 -9.33 -6.30 14.75
CA PHE A 249 -8.14 -5.89 14.01
C PHE A 249 -8.44 -5.73 12.51
N VAL A 250 -9.20 -6.68 11.97
CA VAL A 250 -9.66 -6.76 10.58
C VAL A 250 -10.61 -5.61 10.26
N GLU A 251 -11.61 -5.34 11.09
CA GLU A 251 -12.55 -4.22 10.93
C GLU A 251 -11.89 -2.84 11.07
N GLY A 252 -10.64 -2.79 11.55
CA GLY A 252 -9.84 -1.58 11.61
C GLY A 252 -9.66 -0.90 10.25
N THR A 253 -9.47 0.42 10.27
CA THR A 253 -9.45 1.26 9.05
C THR A 253 -8.12 1.25 8.30
N ARG A 254 -7.17 0.38 8.65
CA ARG A 254 -5.83 0.34 8.03
C ARG A 254 -5.57 -1.02 7.41
N PRO A 255 -4.88 -1.08 6.25
CA PRO A 255 -4.40 -2.34 5.70
C PRO A 255 -3.61 -3.10 6.75
N GLY A 256 -4.04 -4.33 7.00
CA GLY A 256 -3.52 -5.18 8.05
C GLY A 256 -2.97 -6.48 7.49
N ILE A 257 -2.19 -7.17 8.32
CA ILE A 257 -1.84 -8.57 8.11
C ILE A 257 -2.00 -9.32 9.43
N VAL A 258 -2.55 -10.53 9.37
CA VAL A 258 -2.71 -11.39 10.53
C VAL A 258 -1.87 -12.65 10.33
N LEU A 259 -0.95 -12.90 11.25
CA LEU A 259 -0.16 -14.14 11.28
C LEU A 259 -0.64 -15.01 12.44
N LEU A 260 -0.99 -16.26 12.16
CA LEU A 260 -1.31 -17.27 13.16
C LEU A 260 -0.24 -18.37 13.14
N ASP A 261 0.75 -18.27 14.04
CA ASP A 261 1.86 -19.24 14.10
C ASP A 261 1.59 -20.46 15.02
N CYS A 262 0.40 -20.48 15.62
CA CYS A 262 0.05 -21.32 16.75
C CYS A 262 -1.19 -22.19 16.49
N LEU A 263 -1.48 -22.49 15.22
CA LEU A 263 -2.64 -23.28 14.83
C LEU A 263 -2.63 -24.66 15.51
N ASP A 264 -1.46 -25.27 15.70
CA ASP A 264 -1.33 -26.56 16.38
C ASP A 264 -1.73 -26.49 17.86
N GLN A 265 -1.43 -25.40 18.56
CA GLN A 265 -1.82 -25.18 19.96
C GLN A 265 -3.33 -25.02 20.10
N ILE A 266 -3.95 -24.30 19.16
CA ILE A 266 -5.41 -24.12 19.11
C ILE A 266 -6.10 -25.46 18.83
N LYS A 267 -5.62 -26.21 17.84
CA LYS A 267 -6.12 -27.55 17.50
C LYS A 267 -6.00 -28.52 18.67
N PHE A 268 -4.87 -28.50 19.37
CA PHE A 268 -4.64 -29.35 20.53
C PHE A 268 -5.60 -29.02 21.68
N ALA A 269 -5.90 -27.73 21.90
CA ALA A 269 -6.75 -27.30 23.01
C ALA A 269 -8.27 -27.48 22.75
N ASN A 270 -8.71 -27.38 21.49
CA ASN A 270 -10.14 -27.32 21.13
C ASN A 270 -10.63 -28.47 20.25
N GLY A 271 -9.73 -29.29 19.71
CA GLY A 271 -10.05 -30.25 18.65
C GLY A 271 -10.11 -29.60 17.26
N PHE A 272 -10.06 -30.43 16.22
CA PHE A 272 -9.88 -29.99 14.83
C PHE A 272 -11.05 -29.14 14.31
N GLN A 273 -12.30 -29.60 14.48
CA GLN A 273 -13.48 -28.94 13.90
C GLN A 273 -13.69 -27.53 14.45
N LYS A 274 -13.54 -27.35 15.77
CA LYS A 274 -13.70 -26.03 16.41
C LYS A 274 -12.57 -25.04 16.06
N SER A 275 -11.45 -25.51 15.53
CA SER A 275 -10.31 -24.66 15.18
C SER A 275 -10.37 -24.10 13.76
N LEU A 276 -11.32 -24.57 12.94
CA LEU A 276 -11.49 -24.16 11.54
C LEU A 276 -12.81 -23.41 11.30
N ALA A 277 -13.67 -23.31 12.31
CA ALA A 277 -14.96 -22.63 12.27
C ALA A 277 -14.79 -21.17 12.72
#